data_AF-A0A3M9JXX7-F1
#
_entry.id   AF-A0A3M9JXX7-F1
#
_cell.length_a   1.000
_cell.length_b   1.000
_cell.length_c   1.000
_cell.angle_alpha   90.00
_cell.angle_beta   90.00
_cell.angle_gamma   90.00
#
_symmetry.space_group_name_H-M   'P 1'
#
loop_
_entity.id
_entity.type
_entity.pdbx_description
1 polymer ?
#
loop_
_entity_poly.entity_id
_entity_poly.type
_entity_poly.pdbx_seq_one_letter_code
_entity_poly.pdbx_strand_id
1 'polypeptide(L)' 'MGGSVGGNLPAAAAVLIAYIAGTFTPGGYAGERLQGFGRVVASKLPYKPPPGMEETEALEAASEGVEEGATDE' A
#
# COMPACT_ATOMS: atom_id res chain seq x y z
N MET A 1 26.16 -3.44 -30.98
CA MET A 1 25.76 -2.79 -29.71
C MET A 1 25.21 -3.86 -28.78
N GLY A 2 26.08 -4.54 -28.02
CA GLY A 2 25.68 -5.52 -27.01
C GLY A 2 25.94 -4.91 -25.64
N GLY A 3 24.89 -4.44 -24.97
CA GLY A 3 25.00 -3.91 -23.61
C GLY A 3 25.24 -5.05 -22.63
N SER A 4 26.39 -5.04 -21.97
CA SER A 4 26.68 -5.92 -20.84
C SER A 4 25.70 -5.63 -19.71
N VAL A 5 24.72 -6.50 -19.48
CA VAL A 5 23.99 -6.59 -18.20
C VAL A 5 24.96 -7.19 -17.17
N GLY A 6 25.97 -6.41 -16.81
CA GLY A 6 26.90 -6.71 -15.74
C GLY A 6 26.31 -6.21 -14.43
N GLY A 7 25.76 -7.14 -13.64
CA GLY A 7 25.34 -6.87 -12.27
C GLY A 7 23.89 -7.27 -12.01
N ASN A 8 23.71 -8.39 -11.28
CA ASN A 8 22.44 -8.87 -10.73
C ASN A 8 21.33 -9.19 -11.75
N LEU A 9 21.53 -10.28 -12.50
CA LEU A 9 20.47 -10.96 -13.28
C LEU A 9 19.14 -11.11 -12.50
N PRO A 10 19.12 -11.43 -11.19
CA PRO A 10 17.87 -11.50 -10.43
C PRO A 10 17.13 -10.16 -10.34
N ALA A 11 17.86 -9.05 -10.18
CA ALA A 11 17.26 -7.73 -10.13
C ALA A 11 16.70 -7.31 -11.50
N ALA A 12 17.43 -7.61 -12.58
CA ALA A 12 16.95 -7.35 -13.94
C ALA A 12 15.70 -8.17 -14.27
N ALA A 13 15.67 -9.44 -13.86
CA ALA A 13 14.50 -10.30 -14.00
C ALA A 13 13.31 -9.80 -13.17
N ALA A 14 13.54 -9.36 -11.92
CA ALA A 14 12.49 -8.80 -11.07
C ALA A 14 11.87 -7.53 -11.68
N VAL A 15 12.69 -6.64 -12.25
CA VAL A 15 12.21 -5.43 -12.93
C VAL A 15 11.38 -5.80 -14.17
N LEU A 16 11.83 -6.77 -14.97
CA LEU A 16 11.09 -7.22 -16.16
C LEU A 16 9.74 -7.86 -15.80
N ILE A 17 9.71 -8.69 -14.76
CA ILE A 17 8.47 -9.30 -14.25
C ILE A 17 7.51 -8.23 -13.73
N ALA A 18 8.01 -7.26 -12.95
CA ALA A 18 7.20 -6.16 -12.44
C ALA A 18 6.62 -5.30 -13.58
N TYR A 19 7.39 -5.03 -14.63
CA TYR A 19 6.93 -4.31 -15.82
C TYR A 19 5.80 -5.06 -16.52
N ILE A 20 5.99 -6.35 -16.84
CA ILE A 20 4.97 -7.20 -17.48
C ILE A 20 3.71 -7.27 -16.61
N ALA A 21 3.87 -7.52 -15.30
CA ALA A 21 2.74 -7.52 -14.37
C ALA A 21 1.98 -6.18 -14.40
N GLY A 22 2.69 -5.06 -14.44
CA GLY A 22 2.11 -3.72 -14.57
C GLY A 22 1.35 -3.51 -15.88
N THR A 23 1.90 -3.94 -17.03
CA THR A 23 1.26 -3.72 -18.35
C THR A 23 0.02 -4.57 -18.57
N PHE A 24 -0.06 -5.76 -17.96
CA PHE A 24 -1.19 -6.66 -18.10
C PHE A 24 -2.29 -6.45 -17.04
N THR A 25 -2.05 -5.61 -16.03
CA THR A 25 -3.08 -5.32 -15.02
C THR A 25 -4.02 -4.23 -15.54
N PRO A 26 -5.33 -4.50 -15.67
CA PRO A 26 -6.31 -3.46 -16.01
C PRO A 26 -6.23 -2.32 -14.99
N GLY A 27 -6.19 -1.06 -15.44
CA GLY A 27 -5.92 0.09 -14.57
C GLY A 27 -6.84 0.19 -13.35
N GLY A 28 -8.14 -0.14 -13.49
CA GLY A 28 -9.08 -0.21 -12.37
C GLY A 28 -8.77 -1.34 -11.38
N TYR A 29 -8.45 -2.53 -11.90
CA TYR A 29 -8.13 -3.70 -11.09
C TYR A 29 -6.82 -3.54 -10.30
N ALA A 30 -5.83 -2.83 -10.88
CA ALA A 30 -4.59 -2.49 -10.18
C ALA A 30 -4.85 -1.65 -8.92
N GLY A 31 -5.78 -0.69 -9.02
CA GLY A 31 -6.17 0.18 -7.90
C GLY A 31 -6.77 -0.62 -6.74
N GLU A 32 -7.75 -1.49 -7.02
CA GLU A 32 -8.37 -2.35 -6.00
C GLU A 32 -7.36 -3.27 -5.32
N ARG A 33 -6.39 -3.82 -6.08
CA ARG A 33 -5.33 -4.65 -5.52
C ARG A 33 -4.41 -3.86 -4.60
N LEU A 34 -4.05 -2.63 -4.96
CA LEU A 34 -3.20 -1.77 -4.14
C LEU A 34 -3.92 -1.31 -2.86
N GLN A 35 -5.20 -0.97 -2.95
CA GLN A 35 -6.01 -0.63 -1.77
C GLN A 35 -6.17 -1.83 -0.82
N GLY A 36 -6.47 -3.02 -1.36
CA GLY A 36 -6.58 -4.25 -0.58
C GLY A 36 -5.26 -4.66 0.07
N PHE A 37 -4.17 -4.61 -0.69
CA PHE A 37 -2.82 -4.85 -0.18
C PHE A 37 -2.44 -3.82 0.90
N GLY A 38 -2.72 -2.54 0.67
CA GLY A 38 -2.49 -1.47 1.64
C GLY A 38 -3.22 -1.69 2.96
N ARG A 39 -4.50 -2.08 2.94
CA ARG A 39 -5.27 -2.44 4.14
C ARG A 39 -4.65 -3.62 4.89
N VAL A 40 -4.18 -4.64 4.18
CA VAL A 40 -3.54 -5.85 4.76
C VAL A 40 -2.15 -5.57 5.35
N VAL A 41 -1.43 -4.59 4.79
CA VAL A 41 -0.15 -4.12 5.34
C VAL A 41 -0.41 -3.24 6.56
N ALA A 42 -1.38 -2.31 6.47
CA ALA A 42 -1.75 -1.43 7.57
C ALA A 42 -2.22 -2.23 8.81
N SER A 43 -2.97 -3.32 8.63
CA SER A 43 -3.39 -4.17 9.74
C SER A 43 -2.26 -4.93 10.44
N LYS A 44 -1.07 -4.98 9.85
CA LYS A 44 0.13 -5.57 10.48
C LYS A 44 1.02 -4.55 11.17
N LEU A 45 0.80 -3.26 10.94
CA LEU A 45 1.59 -2.22 11.60
C LEU A 45 1.14 -2.11 13.06
N PRO A 46 2.07 -2.09 14.03
CA PRO A 46 1.73 -1.86 15.43
C PRO A 46 1.13 -0.45 15.55
N TYR A 47 -0.12 -0.38 16.02
CA TYR A 47 -0.76 0.89 16.31
C TYR A 47 -0.02 1.57 17.46
N LYS A 48 0.33 2.83 17.27
CA LYS A 48 0.95 3.66 18.30
C LYS A 48 0.03 4.84 18.57
N PRO A 49 -0.58 4.92 19.76
CA PRO A 49 -1.45 6.04 20.08
C PRO A 49 -0.64 7.35 20.11
N PRO A 50 -1.29 8.49 19.82
CA PRO A 50 -0.70 9.80 19.97
C PRO A 50 -0.15 10.01 21.40
N PRO A 51 0.96 10.74 21.57
CA PRO A 51 1.52 10.99 22.89
C PRO A 51 0.51 11.73 23.78
N GLY A 52 0.14 11.12 24.90
CA GLY A 52 -0.81 11.69 25.87
C GLY A 52 -2.25 11.16 25.79
N MET A 53 -2.56 10.24 24.86
CA MET A 53 -3.83 9.50 24.82
C MET A 53 -3.61 8.02 25.13
N GLU A 54 -4.56 7.44 25.85
CA GLU A 54 -4.65 5.97 26.01
C GLU A 54 -5.09 5.32 24.70
N GLU A 55 -4.71 4.05 24.50
CA GLU A 55 -4.95 3.33 23.24
C GLU A 55 -6.43 3.29 22.85
N THR A 56 -7.32 3.07 23.82
CA THR A 56 -8.77 3.01 23.62
C THR A 56 -9.35 4.35 23.17
N GLU A 57 -8.92 5.44 23.79
CA GLU A 57 -9.38 6.81 23.47
C GLU A 57 -8.92 7.23 22.08
N ALA A 58 -7.69 6.88 21.71
CA ALA A 58 -7.14 7.16 20.39
C ALA A 58 -7.83 6.35 19.27
N LEU A 59 -8.26 5.12 19.56
CA LEU A 59 -9.03 4.28 18.63
C LEU A 59 -10.46 4.79 18.46
N GLU A 60 -11.12 5.23 19.53
CA GLU A 60 -12.46 5.82 19.50
C GLU A 60 -12.45 7.10 18.66
N ALA A 61 -11.53 8.03 18.93
CA ALA A 61 -11.36 9.26 18.14
C ALA A 61 -11.04 8.99 16.66
N ALA A 62 -10.23 7.96 16.36
CA ALA A 62 -9.95 7.56 14.98
C ALA A 62 -11.16 6.95 14.27
N SER A 63 -12.08 6.32 15.01
CA SER A 63 -13.32 5.76 14.45
C SER A 63 -14.38 6.84 14.19
N GLU A 64 -14.48 7.84 15.06
CA GLU A 64 -15.40 8.97 14.91
C GLU A 64 -15.05 9.84 13.69
N GLY A 65 -13.74 10.08 13.44
CA GLY A 65 -13.30 10.83 12.26
C GLY A 65 -13.58 10.18 10.90
N VAL A 66 -13.93 8.88 10.87
CA VAL A 66 -14.32 8.17 9.63
C VAL A 66 -15.78 8.44 9.27
N GLU A 67 -16.65 8.68 10.25
CA GLU A 67 -18.06 9.05 9.99
C GLU A 67 -18.21 10.48 9.45
N GLU A 68 -17.35 11.41 9.86
CA GLU A 68 -17.42 12.82 9.43
C GLU A 68 -16.85 13.05 8.01
N GLY A 69 -15.96 12.17 7.53
CA GLY A 69 -15.36 12.26 6.19
C GLY A 69 -16.15 11.58 5.07
N ALA A 70 -17.30 10.96 5.36
CA ALA A 70 -18.15 10.26 4.39
C ALA A 70 -19.31 11.13 3.83
N THR A 71 -19.37 12.41 4.23
CA THR A 71 -20.36 13.38 3.75
C THR A 71 -19.67 14.58 3.12
N ASP A 72 -19.03 14.36 1.97
CA ASP A 72 -18.85 15.42 0.97
C ASP A 72 -19.20 14.80 -0.39
N GLU A 73 -20.35 15.24 -0.91
CA GLU A 73 -21.09 14.90 -2.15
C GLU A 73 -22.01 13.66 -2.17
#